data_AF-A0A661CDQ9-F1
#
_entry.id   AF-A0A661CDQ9-F1
#
_cell.length_a   1.000
_cell.length_b   1.000
_cell.length_c   1.000
_cell.angle_alpha   90.00
_cell.angle_beta   90.00
_cell.angle_gamma   90.00
#
_symmetry.space_group_name_H-M   'P 1'
#
loop_
_entity.id
_entity.type
_entity.pdbx_description
1 polymer ?
#
loop_
_entity_poly.entity_id
_entity_poly.type
_entity_poly.pdbx_seq_one_letter_code
_entity_poly.pdbx_strand_id
1 'polypeptide(L)'
;MFITSYESIVGLLYLLLSVFGGVVIFALILGRLIVNYPGWFFKLLEISFELFCTTLTFFVVKLLRLLTLQYFFSFLSHLLEEHYLGDKAGNNRRNFKKLRHGNKLSFSERIARKLFVVMSFSQANSMIYGCFLFGLLGILFMLPGSFGVEEMAIIVVFSLLVIDKISALKRTKSLIQEAKQFENSARRAYHNERLYDTLAQYHKALDIYKMPLLVKNPRLDAKRAKLLEKIGVALYKEVQLDKALMRFNQALDIYKKTHIADEPTFLKDRVRVLKNSAIILRQLGRRNEALIRYQLISKLTGKPAVPKDLFAV
;
A
#
# COMPACT_ATOMS: atom_id res chain seq x y z
N MET A 1 -9.75 19.25 -44.30
CA MET A 1 -10.40 20.16 -45.25
C MET A 1 -11.87 20.24 -44.87
N PHE A 2 -12.20 21.10 -43.91
CA PHE A 2 -13.57 21.29 -43.44
C PHE A 2 -14.29 22.21 -44.44
N ILE A 3 -15.09 21.64 -45.33
CA ILE A 3 -16.05 22.41 -46.12
C ILE A 3 -17.27 22.57 -45.21
N THR A 4 -17.24 23.57 -44.32
CA THR A 4 -18.47 24.11 -43.75
C THR A 4 -19.20 24.78 -44.90
N SER A 5 -20.18 24.06 -45.49
CA SER A 5 -20.99 24.63 -46.55
C SER A 5 -21.60 25.95 -46.06
N TYR A 6 -21.63 26.96 -46.92
CA TYR A 6 -22.22 28.27 -46.63
C TYR A 6 -23.64 28.12 -46.04
N GLU A 7 -24.41 27.15 -46.52
CA GLU A 7 -25.74 26.81 -46.00
C GLU A 7 -25.73 26.36 -44.53
N SER A 8 -24.72 25.59 -44.11
CA SER A 8 -24.59 25.16 -42.71
C SER A 8 -24.30 26.33 -41.77
N ILE A 9 -23.50 27.31 -42.22
CA ILE A 9 -23.19 28.52 -41.45
C ILE A 9 -24.44 29.39 -41.30
N VAL A 10 -25.19 29.59 -42.39
CA VAL A 10 -26.44 30.35 -42.41
C VAL A 10 -27.50 29.68 -41.52
N GLY A 11 -27.63 28.35 -41.58
CA GLY A 11 -28.56 27.60 -40.73
C GLY A 11 -28.25 27.73 -39.23
N LEU A 12 -26.98 27.68 -38.84
CA LEU A 12 -26.56 27.89 -37.45
C LEU A 12 -26.82 29.33 -37.00
N LEU A 13 -26.61 30.32 -37.87
CA LEU A 13 -26.91 31.72 -37.59
C LEU A 13 -28.41 31.96 -37.33
N TYR A 14 -29.29 31.39 -38.17
CA TYR A 14 -30.74 31.48 -37.98
C TYR A 14 -31.22 30.83 -36.68
N LEU A 15 -30.65 29.66 -36.34
CA LEU A 15 -30.97 28.99 -35.08
C LEU A 15 -30.54 29.85 -33.90
N LEU A 16 -29.37 30.46 -33.96
CA LEU A 16 -28.84 31.34 -32.90
C LEU A 16 -29.69 32.62 -32.75
N LEU A 17 -30.10 33.23 -33.87
CA LEU A 17 -31.04 34.35 -33.90
C LEU A 17 -32.42 33.99 -33.34
N SER A 18 -32.94 32.81 -33.66
CA SER A 18 -34.22 32.33 -33.13
C SER A 18 -34.16 32.07 -31.62
N VAL A 19 -33.06 31.49 -31.13
CA VAL A 19 -32.84 31.29 -29.69
C VAL A 19 -32.72 32.64 -28.99
N PHE A 20 -31.98 33.59 -29.56
CA PHE A 20 -31.83 34.94 -29.01
C PHE A 20 -33.17 35.69 -28.98
N GLY A 21 -33.96 35.61 -30.05
CA GLY A 21 -35.30 36.17 -30.12
C GLY A 21 -36.23 35.57 -29.06
N GLY A 22 -36.20 34.25 -28.87
CA GLY A 22 -36.94 33.58 -27.82
C GLY A 22 -36.55 34.06 -26.41
N VAL A 23 -35.26 34.24 -26.15
CA VAL A 23 -34.76 34.77 -24.87
C VAL A 23 -35.22 36.20 -24.63
N VAL A 24 -35.19 37.07 -25.64
CA VAL A 24 -35.66 38.46 -25.54
C VAL A 24 -37.16 38.52 -25.27
N ILE A 25 -37.97 37.72 -25.99
CA ILE A 25 -39.42 37.64 -25.77
C ILE A 25 -39.72 37.15 -24.35
N PHE A 26 -39.03 36.10 -23.90
CA PHE A 26 -39.15 35.59 -22.55
C PHE A 26 -38.79 36.65 -21.50
N ALA A 27 -37.69 37.38 -21.69
CA ALA A 27 -37.27 38.45 -20.79
C ALA A 27 -38.29 39.61 -20.73
N LEU A 28 -38.90 39.97 -21.87
CA LEU A 28 -39.95 41.00 -21.91
C LEU A 28 -41.22 40.54 -21.20
N ILE A 29 -41.64 39.29 -21.39
CA ILE A 29 -42.79 38.70 -20.68
C ILE A 29 -42.52 38.66 -19.18
N LEU A 30 -41.32 38.21 -18.78
CA LEU A 30 -40.89 38.17 -17.39
C LEU A 30 -40.87 39.58 -16.77
N GLY A 31 -40.33 40.56 -17.50
CA GLY A 31 -40.29 41.96 -17.08
C GLY A 31 -41.69 42.55 -16.87
N ARG A 32 -42.63 42.28 -17.79
CA ARG A 32 -44.03 42.70 -17.64
C ARG A 32 -44.69 42.06 -16.43
N LEU A 33 -44.37 40.80 -16.16
CA LEU A 33 -44.93 40.04 -15.04
C LEU A 33 -44.39 40.52 -13.68
N ILE A 34 -43.11 40.90 -13.61
CA ILE A 34 -42.50 41.53 -12.42
C ILE A 34 -43.15 42.87 -12.11
N VAL A 35 -43.38 43.72 -13.14
CA VAL A 35 -43.95 45.05 -12.96
C VAL A 35 -45.43 45.01 -12.60
N ASN A 36 -46.22 44.14 -13.25
CA ASN A 36 -47.66 44.08 -13.04
C ASN A 36 -48.06 43.32 -11.77
N TYR A 37 -47.26 42.34 -11.33
CA TYR A 37 -47.59 41.48 -10.19
C TYR A 37 -46.36 41.24 -9.27
N PRO A 38 -45.77 42.30 -8.70
CA PRO A 38 -44.52 42.19 -7.93
C PRO A 38 -44.66 41.25 -6.73
N GLY A 39 -45.76 41.32 -5.99
CA GLY A 39 -46.00 40.45 -4.82
C GLY A 39 -46.16 38.97 -5.17
N TRP A 40 -46.75 38.64 -6.31
CA TRP A 40 -46.87 37.25 -6.79
C TRP A 40 -45.52 36.72 -7.26
N PHE A 41 -44.75 37.55 -7.98
CA PHE A 41 -43.40 37.21 -8.44
C PHE A 41 -42.44 36.91 -7.28
N PHE A 42 -42.39 37.77 -6.24
CA PHE A 42 -41.53 37.52 -5.08
C PHE A 42 -41.93 36.28 -4.29
N LYS A 43 -43.24 35.98 -4.14
CA LYS A 43 -43.71 34.72 -3.54
C LYS A 43 -43.28 33.50 -4.36
N LEU A 44 -43.35 33.57 -5.69
CA LEU A 44 -42.95 32.47 -6.56
C LEU A 44 -41.43 32.23 -6.51
N LEU A 45 -40.65 33.31 -6.43
CA LEU A 45 -39.20 33.25 -6.26
C LEU A 45 -38.81 32.71 -4.88
N GLU A 46 -39.52 33.09 -3.83
CA GLU A 46 -39.34 32.57 -2.46
C GLU A 46 -39.62 31.07 -2.40
N ILE A 47 -40.75 30.61 -2.92
CA ILE A 47 -41.10 29.17 -3.00
C ILE A 47 -40.03 28.40 -3.80
N SER A 48 -39.59 28.96 -4.93
CA SER A 48 -38.56 28.33 -5.77
C SER A 48 -37.22 28.24 -5.05
N PHE A 49 -36.83 29.28 -4.30
CA PHE A 49 -35.60 29.30 -3.51
C PHE A 49 -35.69 28.33 -2.33
N GLU A 50 -36.83 28.23 -1.65
CA GLU A 50 -37.07 27.31 -0.56
C GLU A 50 -37.03 25.84 -1.03
N LEU A 51 -37.64 25.53 -2.18
CA LEU A 51 -37.53 24.24 -2.87
C LEU A 51 -36.08 23.92 -3.27
N PHE A 52 -35.33 24.91 -3.78
CA PHE A 52 -33.93 24.72 -4.14
C PHE A 52 -33.04 24.48 -2.90
N CYS A 53 -33.22 25.25 -1.84
CA CYS A 53 -32.47 25.08 -0.59
C CYS A 53 -32.77 23.74 0.09
N THR A 54 -34.03 23.31 0.12
CA THR A 54 -34.42 22.00 0.70
C THR A 54 -33.87 20.82 -0.12
N THR A 55 -33.91 20.90 -1.45
CA THR A 55 -33.33 19.85 -2.32
C THR A 55 -31.80 19.84 -2.28
N LEU A 56 -31.15 21.02 -2.26
CA LEU A 56 -29.71 21.15 -2.12
C LEU A 56 -29.24 20.61 -0.76
N THR A 57 -29.90 20.98 0.34
CA THR A 57 -29.57 20.47 1.68
C THR A 57 -29.76 18.96 1.76
N PHE A 58 -30.85 18.42 1.19
CA PHE A 58 -31.05 16.98 1.06
C PHE A 58 -29.89 16.28 0.32
N PHE A 59 -29.45 16.84 -0.81
CA PHE A 59 -28.33 16.31 -1.58
C PHE A 59 -27.00 16.41 -0.82
N VAL A 60 -26.73 17.54 -0.18
CA VAL A 60 -25.51 17.76 0.62
C VAL A 60 -25.43 16.78 1.79
N VAL A 61 -26.55 16.55 2.50
CA VAL A 61 -26.62 15.56 3.58
C VAL A 61 -26.38 14.14 3.05
N LYS A 62 -26.98 13.76 1.92
CA LYS A 62 -26.72 12.46 1.25
C LYS A 62 -25.24 12.31 0.85
N LEU A 63 -24.63 13.36 0.30
CA LEU A 63 -23.21 13.34 -0.10
C LEU A 63 -22.28 13.19 1.11
N LEU A 64 -22.54 13.92 2.19
CA LEU A 64 -21.82 13.79 3.46
C LEU A 64 -21.96 12.39 4.05
N ARG A 65 -23.16 11.80 4.01
CA ARG A 65 -23.41 10.40 4.40
C ARG A 65 -22.58 9.42 3.57
N LEU A 66 -22.52 9.60 2.25
CA LEU A 66 -21.71 8.75 1.39
C LEU A 66 -20.21 8.86 1.68
N LEU A 67 -19.69 10.07 1.86
CA LEU A 67 -18.27 10.32 2.15
C LEU A 67 -17.87 9.72 3.51
N THR A 68 -18.71 9.86 4.54
CA THR A 68 -18.46 9.28 5.86
C THR A 68 -18.48 7.76 5.83
N LEU A 69 -19.40 7.17 5.08
CA LEU A 69 -19.49 5.73 4.87
C LEU A 69 -18.23 5.20 4.14
N GLN A 70 -17.81 5.87 3.06
CA GLN A 70 -16.60 5.53 2.31
C GLN A 70 -15.35 5.59 3.21
N TYR A 71 -15.24 6.62 4.04
CA TYR A 71 -14.13 6.77 4.97
C TYR A 71 -14.13 5.66 6.04
N PHE A 72 -15.31 5.31 6.57
CA PHE A 72 -15.48 4.21 7.51
C PHE A 72 -15.05 2.87 6.94
N PHE A 73 -15.41 2.58 5.69
CA PHE A 73 -14.97 1.35 5.04
C PHE A 73 -13.48 1.32 4.77
N SER A 74 -12.89 2.44 4.33
CA SER A 74 -11.43 2.55 4.18
C SER A 74 -10.69 2.29 5.49
N PHE A 75 -11.20 2.90 6.57
CA PHE A 75 -10.71 2.71 7.92
C PHE A 75 -10.79 1.25 8.39
N LEU A 76 -11.96 0.61 8.25
CA LEU A 76 -12.17 -0.79 8.61
C LEU A 76 -11.25 -1.72 7.81
N SER A 77 -11.09 -1.42 6.51
CA SER A 77 -10.17 -2.12 5.61
C SER A 77 -8.72 -2.09 6.12
N HIS A 78 -8.23 -0.92 6.54
CA HIS A 78 -6.89 -0.80 7.11
C HIS A 78 -6.77 -1.56 8.44
N LEU A 79 -7.78 -1.49 9.30
CA LEU A 79 -7.77 -2.16 10.60
C LEU A 79 -7.76 -3.70 10.44
N LEU A 80 -8.51 -4.22 9.48
CA LEU A 80 -8.49 -5.64 9.11
C LEU A 80 -7.12 -6.07 8.57
N GLU A 81 -6.52 -5.29 7.67
CA GLU A 81 -5.18 -5.59 7.16
C GLU A 81 -4.11 -5.61 8.26
N GLU A 82 -4.20 -4.69 9.23
CA GLU A 82 -3.31 -4.66 10.38
C GLU A 82 -3.51 -5.88 11.29
N HIS A 83 -4.76 -6.26 11.58
CA HIS A 83 -5.06 -7.42 12.42
C HIS A 83 -4.64 -8.76 11.78
N TYR A 84 -4.87 -8.93 10.47
CA TYR A 84 -4.60 -10.19 9.78
C TYR A 84 -3.16 -10.34 9.30
N LEU A 85 -2.51 -9.25 8.86
CA LEU A 85 -1.16 -9.28 8.27
C LEU A 85 -0.10 -8.55 9.11
N GLY A 86 -0.48 -7.89 10.20
CA GLY A 86 0.43 -7.16 11.08
C GLY A 86 1.31 -8.10 11.91
N ASP A 87 2.54 -8.34 11.44
CA ASP A 87 3.59 -9.04 12.18
C ASP A 87 4.27 -8.10 13.23
N LYS A 88 3.50 -7.24 13.91
CA LYS A 88 4.01 -6.22 14.85
C LYS A 88 4.53 -6.83 16.17
N ALA A 89 4.02 -7.99 16.58
CA ALA A 89 4.38 -8.59 17.88
C ALA A 89 5.78 -9.26 17.89
N GLY A 90 6.26 -9.76 16.74
CA GLY A 90 7.52 -10.52 16.67
C GLY A 90 8.78 -9.66 16.53
N ASN A 91 8.69 -8.54 15.79
CA ASN A 91 9.85 -7.70 15.47
C ASN A 91 10.14 -6.68 16.60
N ASN A 92 9.11 -6.10 17.21
CA ASN A 92 9.29 -5.16 18.33
C ASN A 92 9.84 -5.83 19.60
N ARG A 93 9.46 -7.08 19.91
CA ARG A 93 10.05 -7.81 21.07
C ARG A 93 11.53 -8.14 20.89
N ARG A 94 12.00 -8.43 19.65
CA ARG A 94 13.43 -8.65 19.37
C ARG A 94 14.22 -7.34 19.39
N ASN A 95 13.63 -6.24 18.91
CA ASN A 95 14.23 -4.92 18.98
C ASN A 95 14.30 -4.41 20.44
N PHE A 96 13.27 -4.65 21.26
CA PHE A 96 13.31 -4.32 22.69
C PHE A 96 14.31 -5.16 23.49
N LYS A 97 14.46 -6.47 23.20
CA LYS A 97 15.49 -7.30 23.86
C LYS A 97 16.91 -6.87 23.50
N LYS A 98 17.16 -6.42 22.26
CA LYS A 98 18.48 -5.87 21.85
C LYS A 98 18.79 -4.50 22.47
N LEU A 99 17.78 -3.72 22.82
CA LEU A 99 17.95 -2.40 23.46
C LEU A 99 18.16 -2.47 24.99
N ARG A 100 18.05 -3.66 25.61
CA ARG A 100 18.26 -3.85 27.05
C ARG A 100 19.72 -4.13 27.43
N HIS A 101 20.56 -4.48 26.47
CA HIS A 101 21.98 -4.76 26.67
C HIS A 101 22.81 -3.96 25.66
N GLY A 102 23.20 -2.74 26.05
CA GLY A 102 24.14 -1.93 25.30
C GLY A 102 24.02 -0.43 25.53
N ASN A 103 24.77 0.05 26.52
CA ASN A 103 25.32 1.40 26.71
C ASN A 103 24.40 2.61 26.94
N LYS A 104 24.88 3.53 27.80
CA LYS A 104 24.26 4.81 28.18
C LYS A 104 23.98 5.66 26.93
N LEU A 105 22.70 5.84 26.59
CA LEU A 105 22.27 6.71 25.48
C LEU A 105 22.33 8.19 25.85
N SER A 106 22.79 8.98 24.87
CA SER A 106 22.95 10.44 24.89
C SER A 106 21.61 11.19 24.88
N PHE A 107 21.62 12.48 25.28
CA PHE A 107 20.40 13.30 25.40
C PHE A 107 19.68 13.50 24.05
N SER A 108 20.42 13.60 22.94
CA SER A 108 19.86 13.67 21.58
C SER A 108 19.12 12.40 21.19
N GLU A 109 19.58 11.22 21.63
CA GLU A 109 18.90 9.95 21.40
C GLU A 109 17.66 9.78 22.29
N ARG A 110 17.59 10.44 23.45
CA ARG A 110 16.36 10.50 24.27
C ARG A 110 15.29 11.37 23.62
N ILE A 111 15.69 12.48 23.00
CA ILE A 111 14.79 13.35 22.22
C ILE A 111 14.34 12.62 20.95
N ALA A 112 15.23 11.95 20.22
CA ALA A 112 14.88 11.12 19.07
C ALA A 112 13.96 9.94 19.46
N ARG A 113 14.14 9.33 20.64
CA ARG A 113 13.19 8.33 21.16
C ARG A 113 11.83 8.94 21.51
N LYS A 114 11.78 10.12 22.13
CA LYS A 114 10.52 10.82 22.41
C LYS A 114 9.81 11.25 21.13
N LEU A 115 10.53 11.79 20.14
CA LEU A 115 10.01 12.12 18.82
C LEU A 115 9.61 10.88 18.02
N PHE A 116 10.33 9.77 18.12
CA PHE A 116 9.96 8.51 17.48
C PHE A 116 8.74 7.86 18.15
N VAL A 117 8.56 8.01 19.47
CA VAL A 117 7.34 7.61 20.20
C VAL A 117 6.17 8.51 19.82
N VAL A 118 6.38 9.82 19.64
CA VAL A 118 5.36 10.77 19.17
C VAL A 118 5.01 10.56 17.69
N MET A 119 5.98 10.23 16.84
CA MET A 119 5.73 9.88 15.42
C MET A 119 5.13 8.48 15.26
N SER A 120 5.44 7.52 16.13
CA SER A 120 4.72 6.24 16.17
C SER A 120 3.31 6.37 16.77
N PHE A 121 3.01 7.48 17.45
CA PHE A 121 1.65 7.89 17.83
C PHE A 121 0.81 8.32 16.62
N SER A 122 1.43 8.79 15.53
CA SER A 122 0.76 9.14 14.27
C SER A 122 0.26 7.91 13.48
N GLN A 123 0.87 6.74 13.68
CA GLN A 123 0.44 5.45 13.10
C GLN A 123 -0.38 4.57 14.05
N ALA A 124 -0.58 4.98 15.30
CA ALA A 124 -1.25 4.19 16.34
C ALA A 124 -2.73 4.52 16.54
N ASN A 125 -3.24 5.58 15.90
CA ASN A 125 -4.59 6.08 16.17
C ASN A 125 -5.67 5.54 15.24
N SER A 126 -5.48 4.38 14.59
CA SER A 126 -6.59 3.76 13.90
C SER A 126 -7.78 3.60 14.86
N MET A 127 -7.56 3.14 16.09
CA MET A 127 -8.63 3.05 17.09
C MET A 127 -9.27 4.40 17.46
N ILE A 128 -8.50 5.48 17.65
CA ILE A 128 -9.05 6.79 18.03
C ILE A 128 -9.86 7.40 16.89
N TYR A 129 -9.34 7.32 15.65
CA TYR A 129 -10.07 7.74 14.46
C TYR A 129 -11.32 6.87 14.23
N GLY A 130 -11.25 5.58 14.53
CA GLY A 130 -12.40 4.66 14.48
C GLY A 130 -13.50 5.01 15.49
N CYS A 131 -13.14 5.35 16.73
CA CYS A 131 -14.10 5.77 17.75
C CYS A 131 -14.75 7.12 17.42
N PHE A 132 -13.97 8.11 16.96
CA PHE A 132 -14.51 9.38 16.46
C PHE A 132 -15.45 9.17 15.27
N LEU A 133 -15.11 8.22 14.39
CA LEU A 133 -15.90 7.91 13.21
C LEU A 133 -17.18 7.14 13.55
N PHE A 134 -17.16 6.19 14.49
CA PHE A 134 -18.38 5.56 15.01
C PHE A 134 -19.31 6.58 15.68
N GLY A 135 -18.75 7.53 16.42
CA GLY A 135 -19.50 8.66 16.99
C GLY A 135 -20.13 9.52 15.90
N LEU A 136 -19.36 9.89 14.87
CA LEU A 136 -19.84 10.71 13.75
C LEU A 136 -20.86 9.97 12.86
N LEU A 137 -20.67 8.66 12.63
CA LEU A 137 -21.60 7.81 11.90
C LEU A 137 -22.91 7.62 12.68
N GLY A 138 -22.83 7.49 14.01
CA GLY A 138 -23.98 7.46 14.90
C GLY A 138 -24.77 8.78 14.94
N ILE A 139 -24.08 9.93 14.96
CA ILE A 139 -24.70 11.26 14.86
C ILE A 139 -25.37 11.44 13.48
N LEU A 140 -24.75 10.97 12.40
CA LEU A 140 -25.32 11.02 11.05
C LEU A 140 -26.54 10.09 10.86
N PHE A 141 -26.54 8.94 11.55
CA PHE A 141 -27.65 7.97 11.61
C PHE A 141 -28.85 8.51 12.41
N MET A 142 -28.59 9.37 13.40
CA MET A 142 -29.60 10.01 14.26
C MET A 142 -30.27 11.24 13.60
N LEU A 143 -29.73 11.75 12.48
CA LEU A 143 -30.38 12.83 11.72
C LEU A 143 -31.67 12.29 11.07
N PRO A 144 -32.84 12.90 11.33
CA PRO A 144 -34.13 12.38 10.90
C PRO A 144 -34.23 12.37 9.37
N GLY A 145 -34.36 11.18 8.81
CA GLY A 145 -34.53 10.92 7.38
C GLY A 145 -34.36 9.43 7.13
N SER A 146 -35.42 8.75 6.69
CA SER A 146 -35.39 7.32 6.39
C SER A 146 -34.27 7.01 5.40
N PHE A 147 -33.48 5.97 5.68
CA PHE A 147 -32.48 5.50 4.72
C PHE A 147 -33.15 5.20 3.39
N GLY A 148 -32.71 5.88 2.34
CA GLY A 148 -33.23 5.63 1.00
C GLY A 148 -32.89 4.20 0.57
N VAL A 149 -33.69 3.63 -0.33
CA VAL A 149 -33.44 2.29 -0.91
C VAL A 149 -32.03 2.20 -1.51
N GLU A 150 -31.55 3.31 -2.07
CA GLU A 150 -30.19 3.50 -2.60
C GLU A 150 -29.11 3.36 -1.52
N GLU A 151 -29.28 3.97 -0.35
CA GLU A 151 -28.32 3.93 0.74
C GLU A 151 -28.25 2.52 1.35
N MET A 152 -29.39 1.84 1.47
CA MET A 152 -29.45 0.44 1.89
C MET A 152 -28.75 -0.47 0.89
N ALA A 153 -28.95 -0.26 -0.41
CA ALA A 153 -28.26 -1.00 -1.46
C ALA A 153 -26.73 -0.80 -1.38
N ILE A 154 -26.28 0.43 -1.17
CA ILE A 154 -24.86 0.75 -0.98
C ILE A 154 -24.31 0.03 0.26
N ILE A 155 -24.99 0.09 1.41
CA ILE A 155 -24.57 -0.61 2.62
C ILE A 155 -24.43 -2.11 2.37
N VAL A 156 -25.41 -2.74 1.70
CA VAL A 156 -25.37 -4.18 1.38
C VAL A 156 -24.18 -4.52 0.47
N VAL A 157 -23.95 -3.75 -0.60
CA VAL A 157 -22.81 -3.96 -1.51
C VAL A 157 -21.48 -3.82 -0.76
N PHE A 158 -21.34 -2.78 0.08
CA PHE A 158 -20.13 -2.60 0.88
C PHE A 158 -19.93 -3.71 1.91
N SER A 159 -21.00 -4.19 2.57
CA SER A 159 -20.94 -5.34 3.47
C SER A 159 -20.41 -6.58 2.74
N LEU A 160 -20.87 -6.84 1.51
CA LEU A 160 -20.36 -7.95 0.69
C LEU A 160 -18.87 -7.77 0.35
N LEU A 161 -18.44 -6.57 -0.02
CA LEU A 161 -17.03 -6.27 -0.29
C LEU A 161 -16.13 -6.46 0.95
N VAL A 162 -16.62 -6.11 2.14
CA VAL A 162 -15.90 -6.33 3.40
C VAL A 162 -15.77 -7.83 3.70
N ILE A 163 -16.85 -8.61 3.52
CA ILE A 163 -16.83 -10.06 3.71
C ILE A 163 -15.82 -10.70 2.75
N ASP A 164 -15.84 -10.33 1.47
CA ASP A 164 -14.89 -10.81 0.46
C ASP A 164 -13.44 -10.46 0.88
N LYS A 165 -13.19 -9.21 1.28
CA LYS A 165 -11.86 -8.78 1.75
C LYS A 165 -11.39 -9.56 2.98
N ILE A 166 -12.26 -9.80 3.96
CA ILE A 166 -11.94 -10.62 5.15
C ILE A 166 -11.57 -12.04 4.72
N SER A 167 -12.31 -12.62 3.78
CA SER A 167 -12.04 -13.96 3.25
C SER A 167 -10.66 -14.02 2.56
N ALA A 168 -10.32 -13.00 1.77
CA ALA A 168 -9.03 -12.86 1.10
C ALA A 168 -7.88 -12.70 2.12
N LEU A 169 -8.08 -11.91 3.18
CA LEU A 169 -7.11 -11.74 4.26
C LEU A 169 -6.90 -13.04 5.07
N LYS A 170 -7.96 -13.80 5.32
CA LYS A 170 -7.86 -15.13 5.95
C LYS A 170 -7.05 -16.09 5.08
N ARG A 171 -7.32 -16.10 3.77
CA ARG A 171 -6.59 -16.93 2.80
C ARG A 171 -5.10 -16.57 2.74
N THR A 172 -4.77 -15.28 2.64
CA THR A 172 -3.37 -14.83 2.61
C THR A 172 -2.62 -15.16 3.90
N LYS A 173 -3.25 -14.98 5.07
CA LYS A 173 -2.68 -15.37 6.37
C LYS A 173 -2.39 -16.87 6.43
N SER A 174 -3.32 -17.70 5.98
CA SER A 174 -3.16 -19.16 5.91
C SER A 174 -1.98 -19.56 5.03
N LEU A 175 -1.86 -18.99 3.82
CA LEU A 175 -0.73 -19.24 2.91
C LEU A 175 0.61 -18.83 3.52
N ILE A 176 0.68 -17.66 4.17
CA ILE A 176 1.90 -17.21 4.85
C ILE A 176 2.30 -18.19 5.97
N GLN A 177 1.31 -18.77 6.67
CA GLN A 177 1.56 -19.74 7.73
C GLN A 177 2.06 -21.07 7.18
N GLU A 178 1.50 -21.54 6.07
CA GLU A 178 1.96 -22.72 5.35
C GLU A 178 3.41 -22.55 4.85
N ALA A 179 3.74 -21.40 4.24
CA ALA A 179 5.10 -21.08 3.83
C ALA A 179 6.08 -21.11 5.03
N LYS A 180 5.67 -20.58 6.19
CA LYS A 180 6.47 -20.65 7.43
C LYS A 180 6.70 -22.09 7.89
N GLN A 181 5.72 -22.98 7.75
CA GLN A 181 5.89 -24.40 8.09
C GLN A 181 6.94 -25.05 7.20
N PHE A 182 6.89 -24.80 5.89
CA PHE A 182 7.90 -25.28 4.96
C PHE A 182 9.30 -24.71 5.27
N GLU A 183 9.42 -23.42 5.58
CA GLU A 183 10.70 -22.84 6.03
C GLU A 183 11.25 -23.50 7.29
N ASN A 184 10.40 -23.83 8.26
CA ASN A 184 10.80 -24.49 9.51
C ASN A 184 11.17 -25.96 9.29
N SER A 185 10.49 -26.65 8.36
CA SER A 185 10.83 -28.00 7.94
C SER A 185 12.21 -28.01 7.25
N ALA A 186 12.41 -27.12 6.29
CA ALA A 186 13.68 -26.94 5.61
C ALA A 186 14.83 -26.62 6.56
N ARG A 187 14.61 -25.76 7.57
CA ARG A 187 15.63 -25.47 8.59
C ARG A 187 16.03 -26.72 9.37
N ARG A 188 15.06 -27.56 9.75
CA ARG A 188 15.35 -28.83 10.44
C ARG A 188 16.15 -29.79 9.56
N ALA A 189 15.74 -29.96 8.30
CA ALA A 189 16.47 -30.76 7.33
C ALA A 189 17.92 -30.25 7.13
N TYR A 190 18.10 -28.93 7.09
CA TYR A 190 19.42 -28.31 6.91
C TYR A 190 20.37 -28.59 8.09
N HIS A 191 19.85 -28.58 9.32
CA HIS A 191 20.63 -28.94 10.50
C HIS A 191 21.02 -30.42 10.54
N ASN A 192 20.23 -31.28 9.89
CA ASN A 192 20.51 -32.71 9.75
C ASN A 192 21.29 -33.02 8.45
N GLU A 193 21.85 -31.99 7.79
CA GLU A 193 22.63 -32.09 6.55
C GLU A 193 21.90 -32.74 5.37
N ARG A 194 20.56 -32.82 5.43
CA ARG A 194 19.72 -33.31 4.33
C ARG A 194 19.44 -32.17 3.35
N LEU A 195 20.41 -31.89 2.50
CA LEU A 195 20.39 -30.72 1.60
C LEU A 195 19.33 -30.84 0.49
N TYR A 196 19.07 -32.04 -0.03
CA TYR A 196 17.98 -32.28 -0.99
C TYR A 196 16.62 -31.90 -0.40
N ASP A 197 16.29 -32.44 0.79
CA ASP A 197 15.06 -32.12 1.51
C ASP A 197 14.98 -30.62 1.85
N THR A 198 16.10 -30.03 2.24
CA THR A 198 16.18 -28.59 2.55
C THR A 198 15.76 -27.74 1.35
N LEU A 199 16.33 -28.00 0.18
CA LEU A 199 16.05 -27.27 -1.04
C LEU A 199 14.60 -27.48 -1.47
N ALA A 200 14.10 -28.72 -1.44
CA ALA A 200 12.72 -29.04 -1.77
C ALA A 200 11.73 -28.25 -0.90
N GLN A 201 11.95 -28.20 0.41
CA GLN A 201 11.07 -27.49 1.35
C GLN A 201 11.19 -25.96 1.22
N TYR A 202 12.39 -25.41 1.04
CA TYR A 202 12.54 -23.97 0.77
C TYR A 202 11.93 -23.54 -0.56
N HIS A 203 11.98 -24.39 -1.59
CA HIS A 203 11.32 -24.11 -2.87
C HIS A 203 9.80 -24.03 -2.73
N LYS A 204 9.16 -24.99 -2.03
CA LYS A 204 7.72 -24.92 -1.71
C LYS A 204 7.34 -23.61 -1.00
N ALA A 205 8.13 -23.18 -0.01
CA ALA A 205 7.90 -21.91 0.67
C ALA A 205 8.04 -20.71 -0.30
N LEU A 206 9.01 -20.75 -1.20
CA LEU A 206 9.25 -19.68 -2.16
C LEU A 206 8.12 -19.59 -3.18
N ASP A 207 7.59 -20.72 -3.63
CA ASP A 207 6.48 -20.79 -4.58
C ASP A 207 5.23 -20.16 -3.99
N ILE A 208 4.93 -20.42 -2.71
CA ILE A 208 3.84 -19.74 -2.00
C ILE A 208 4.07 -18.22 -1.96
N TYR A 209 5.27 -17.75 -1.57
CA TYR A 209 5.55 -16.31 -1.53
C TYR A 209 5.55 -15.61 -2.89
N LYS A 210 5.61 -16.38 -3.99
CA LYS A 210 5.51 -15.92 -5.38
C LYS A 210 4.10 -15.98 -5.95
N MET A 211 3.13 -16.58 -5.25
CA MET A 211 1.74 -16.59 -5.71
C MET A 211 1.21 -15.17 -5.96
N PRO A 212 0.31 -14.97 -6.94
CA PRO A 212 -0.23 -13.65 -7.28
C PRO A 212 -0.81 -12.87 -6.10
N LEU A 213 -1.46 -13.57 -5.15
CA LEU A 213 -2.05 -12.97 -3.95
C LEU A 213 -0.99 -12.38 -3.00
N LEU A 214 0.23 -12.91 -3.01
CA LEU A 214 1.28 -12.49 -2.10
C LEU A 214 2.34 -11.62 -2.78
N VAL A 215 2.64 -11.84 -4.06
CA VAL A 215 3.79 -11.23 -4.77
C VAL A 215 3.82 -9.71 -4.68
N LYS A 216 2.65 -9.05 -4.72
CA LYS A 216 2.53 -7.59 -4.64
C LYS A 216 2.68 -7.02 -3.23
N ASN A 217 2.74 -7.87 -2.20
CA ASN A 217 2.88 -7.42 -0.81
C ASN A 217 4.36 -7.08 -0.48
N PRO A 218 4.70 -5.79 -0.26
CA PRO A 218 6.06 -5.37 0.05
C PRO A 218 6.51 -5.83 1.44
N ARG A 219 5.59 -6.07 2.38
CA ARG A 219 5.93 -6.58 3.73
C ARG A 219 6.56 -7.98 3.70
N LEU A 220 6.40 -8.70 2.58
CA LEU A 220 6.97 -10.02 2.36
C LEU A 220 8.30 -10.00 1.61
N ASP A 221 8.71 -8.86 1.04
CA ASP A 221 9.96 -8.78 0.26
C ASP A 221 11.18 -9.14 1.10
N ALA A 222 11.28 -8.64 2.33
CA ALA A 222 12.35 -9.03 3.25
C ALA A 222 12.36 -10.54 3.56
N LYS A 223 11.18 -11.18 3.64
CA LYS A 223 11.06 -12.64 3.84
C LYS A 223 11.52 -13.40 2.61
N ARG A 224 11.11 -12.96 1.41
CA ARG A 224 11.56 -13.54 0.12
C ARG A 224 13.07 -13.44 -0.05
N ALA A 225 13.66 -12.29 0.22
CA ALA A 225 15.10 -12.08 0.10
C ALA A 225 15.89 -13.01 1.03
N LYS A 226 15.45 -13.14 2.29
CA LYS A 226 16.05 -14.07 3.26
C LYS A 226 15.88 -15.54 2.86
N LEU A 227 14.74 -15.90 2.27
CA LEU A 227 14.52 -17.26 1.78
C LEU A 227 15.42 -17.57 0.59
N LEU A 228 15.54 -16.66 -0.38
CA LEU A 228 16.46 -16.77 -1.51
C LEU A 228 17.91 -16.90 -1.05
N GLU A 229 18.32 -16.13 -0.04
CA GLU A 229 19.64 -16.27 0.58
C GLU A 229 19.84 -17.69 1.15
N LYS A 230 18.89 -18.22 1.92
CA LYS A 230 18.99 -19.58 2.49
C LYS A 230 19.10 -20.64 1.40
N ILE A 231 18.32 -20.51 0.32
CA ILE A 231 18.39 -21.41 -0.84
C ILE A 231 19.78 -21.30 -1.49
N GLY A 232 20.30 -20.08 -1.68
CA GLY A 232 21.65 -19.85 -2.21
C GLY A 232 22.73 -20.53 -1.37
N VAL A 233 22.64 -20.44 -0.04
CA VAL A 233 23.57 -21.12 0.89
C VAL A 233 23.47 -22.64 0.78
N ALA A 234 22.26 -23.21 0.70
CA ALA A 234 22.09 -24.65 0.54
C ALA A 234 22.62 -25.16 -0.82
N LEU A 235 22.38 -24.41 -1.91
CA LEU A 235 22.93 -24.72 -3.23
C LEU A 235 24.46 -24.62 -3.27
N TYR A 236 25.04 -23.66 -2.55
CA TYR A 236 26.48 -23.54 -2.41
C TYR A 236 27.09 -24.78 -1.74
N LYS A 237 26.45 -25.31 -0.69
CA LYS A 237 26.88 -26.56 -0.04
C LYS A 237 26.80 -27.77 -0.95
N GLU A 238 25.83 -27.79 -1.86
CA GLU A 238 25.70 -28.79 -2.94
C GLU A 238 26.65 -28.53 -4.12
N VAL A 239 27.58 -27.56 -4.02
CA VAL A 239 28.52 -27.17 -5.10
C VAL A 239 27.81 -26.71 -6.38
N GLN A 240 26.52 -26.35 -6.31
CA GLN A 240 25.75 -25.81 -7.44
C GLN A 240 25.96 -24.29 -7.54
N LEU A 241 27.20 -23.89 -7.83
CA LEU A 241 27.69 -22.51 -7.73
C LEU A 241 26.88 -21.50 -8.57
N ASP A 242 26.59 -21.81 -9.84
CA ASP A 242 25.82 -20.90 -10.71
C ASP A 242 24.39 -20.68 -10.20
N LYS A 243 23.73 -21.76 -9.75
CA LYS A 243 22.38 -21.66 -9.19
C LYS A 243 22.39 -20.88 -7.88
N ALA A 244 23.39 -21.11 -7.02
CA ALA A 244 23.57 -20.36 -5.78
C ALA A 244 23.76 -18.86 -6.06
N LEU A 245 24.62 -18.51 -7.02
CA LEU A 245 24.85 -17.13 -7.44
C LEU A 245 23.56 -16.47 -7.97
N MET A 246 22.78 -17.21 -8.78
CA MET A 246 21.48 -16.73 -9.26
C MET A 246 20.54 -16.39 -8.10
N ARG A 247 20.47 -17.22 -7.05
CA ARG A 247 19.62 -16.94 -5.87
C ARG A 247 20.12 -15.73 -5.07
N PHE A 248 21.42 -15.58 -4.90
CA PHE A 248 21.98 -14.39 -4.24
C PHE A 248 21.70 -13.11 -5.04
N ASN A 249 21.77 -13.14 -6.37
CA ASN A 249 21.39 -12.01 -7.21
C ASN A 249 19.92 -11.64 -7.05
N GLN A 250 19.01 -12.63 -7.09
CA GLN A 250 17.59 -12.41 -6.84
C GLN A 250 17.33 -11.79 -5.46
N ALA A 251 18.06 -12.21 -4.42
CA ALA A 251 17.96 -11.60 -3.10
C ALA A 251 18.44 -10.14 -3.10
N LEU A 252 19.55 -9.85 -3.77
CA LEU A 252 20.08 -8.48 -3.87
C LEU A 252 19.15 -7.54 -4.64
N ASP A 253 18.47 -8.02 -5.67
CA ASP A 253 17.49 -7.22 -6.41
C ASP A 253 16.31 -6.82 -5.53
N ILE A 254 15.88 -7.70 -4.63
CA ILE A 254 14.86 -7.35 -3.63
C ILE A 254 15.42 -6.33 -2.62
N TYR A 255 16.66 -6.52 -2.16
CA TYR A 255 17.29 -5.56 -1.23
C TYR A 255 17.59 -4.17 -1.83
N LYS A 256 17.55 -4.02 -3.16
CA LYS A 256 17.66 -2.73 -3.86
C LYS A 256 16.34 -1.95 -3.89
N LYS A 257 15.20 -2.58 -3.63
CA LYS A 257 13.90 -1.89 -3.61
C LYS A 257 13.93 -0.78 -2.54
N THR A 258 13.44 0.42 -2.88
CA THR A 258 13.52 1.63 -2.05
C THR A 258 13.06 1.40 -0.61
N HIS A 259 11.88 0.78 -0.42
CA HIS A 259 11.30 0.49 0.90
C HIS A 259 12.13 -0.49 1.77
N ILE A 260 13.16 -1.16 1.22
CA ILE A 260 14.09 -2.02 1.96
C ILE A 260 15.49 -1.41 2.01
N ALA A 261 15.91 -0.74 0.94
CA ALA A 261 17.26 -0.21 0.81
C ALA A 261 17.60 0.82 1.90
N ASP A 262 16.61 1.61 2.30
CA ASP A 262 16.75 2.68 3.29
C ASP A 262 16.64 2.17 4.74
N GLU A 263 16.22 0.92 4.95
CA GLU A 263 16.11 0.33 6.28
C GLU A 263 17.49 -0.16 6.79
N PRO A 264 18.06 0.46 7.85
CA PRO A 264 19.38 0.10 8.35
C PRO A 264 19.43 -1.34 8.90
N THR A 265 18.28 -1.89 9.26
CA THR A 265 18.12 -3.24 9.80
C THR A 265 18.60 -4.32 8.82
N PHE A 266 18.47 -4.07 7.51
CA PHE A 266 18.85 -5.02 6.46
C PHE A 266 20.27 -4.82 5.93
N LEU A 267 21.02 -3.82 6.41
CA LEU A 267 22.42 -3.58 5.99
C LEU A 267 23.28 -4.83 6.19
N LYS A 268 23.15 -5.50 7.34
CA LYS A 268 23.89 -6.75 7.64
C LYS A 268 23.52 -7.88 6.70
N ASP A 269 22.25 -8.00 6.34
CA ASP A 269 21.77 -9.03 5.42
C ASP A 269 22.32 -8.78 4.01
N ARG A 270 22.28 -7.52 3.54
CA ARG A 270 22.86 -7.10 2.24
C ARG A 270 24.35 -7.41 2.14
N VAL A 271 25.13 -7.04 3.14
CA VAL A 271 26.57 -7.29 3.19
C VAL A 271 26.86 -8.79 3.17
N ARG A 272 26.08 -9.60 3.91
CA ARG A 272 26.22 -11.05 3.93
C ARG A 272 25.95 -11.68 2.56
N VAL A 273 24.88 -11.28 1.89
CA VAL A 273 24.56 -11.77 0.53
C VAL A 273 25.63 -11.34 -0.48
N LEU A 274 26.09 -10.08 -0.43
CA LEU A 274 27.18 -9.61 -1.28
C LEU A 274 28.46 -10.43 -1.07
N LYS A 275 28.84 -10.67 0.18
CA LYS A 275 30.04 -11.45 0.51
C LYS A 275 29.94 -12.88 -0.02
N ASN A 276 28.81 -13.55 0.20
CA ASN A 276 28.60 -14.90 -0.31
C ASN A 276 28.64 -14.95 -1.84
N SER A 277 28.01 -13.98 -2.51
CA SER A 277 28.07 -13.89 -3.98
C SER A 277 29.50 -13.64 -4.48
N ALA A 278 30.31 -12.83 -3.78
CA ALA A 278 31.70 -12.56 -4.13
C ALA A 278 32.58 -13.81 -4.01
N ILE A 279 32.38 -14.61 -2.96
CA ILE A 279 33.07 -15.88 -2.75
C ILE A 279 32.78 -16.84 -3.91
N ILE A 280 31.50 -16.98 -4.29
CA ILE A 280 31.11 -17.84 -5.42
C ILE A 280 31.70 -17.35 -6.73
N LEU A 281 31.64 -16.04 -6.99
CA LEU A 281 32.25 -15.46 -8.19
C LEU A 281 33.76 -15.74 -8.26
N ARG A 282 34.47 -15.70 -7.14
CA ARG A 282 35.88 -16.08 -7.07
C ARG A 282 36.10 -17.56 -7.42
N GLN A 283 35.28 -18.47 -6.88
CA GLN A 283 35.36 -19.90 -7.18
C GLN A 283 35.04 -20.22 -8.65
N LEU A 284 34.16 -19.43 -9.27
CA LEU A 284 33.86 -19.51 -10.70
C LEU A 284 34.93 -18.83 -11.59
N GLY A 285 36.02 -18.31 -11.02
CA GLY A 285 37.06 -17.58 -11.76
C GLY A 285 36.68 -16.16 -12.19
N ARG A 286 35.46 -15.69 -11.87
CA ARG A 286 34.91 -14.37 -12.23
C ARG A 286 35.40 -13.27 -11.26
N ARG A 287 36.73 -13.13 -11.15
CA ARG A 287 37.42 -12.26 -10.17
C ARG A 287 37.03 -10.77 -10.29
N ASN A 288 36.84 -10.27 -11.51
CA ASN A 288 36.43 -8.88 -11.74
C ASN A 288 35.03 -8.58 -11.16
N GLU A 289 34.10 -9.51 -11.30
CA GLU A 289 32.76 -9.36 -10.72
C GLU A 289 32.79 -9.51 -9.20
N ALA A 290 33.63 -10.38 -8.67
CA ALA A 290 33.86 -10.49 -7.23
C ALA A 290 34.41 -9.18 -6.65
N LEU A 291 35.35 -8.51 -7.34
CA LEU A 291 35.86 -7.19 -6.96
C LEU A 291 34.73 -6.17 -6.82
N ILE A 292 33.81 -6.11 -7.78
CA ILE A 292 32.64 -5.20 -7.73
C ILE A 292 31.80 -5.46 -6.48
N ARG A 293 31.57 -6.74 -6.10
CA ARG A 293 30.84 -7.08 -4.87
C ARG A 293 31.56 -6.58 -3.62
N TYR A 294 32.88 -6.77 -3.54
CA TYR A 294 33.68 -6.31 -2.40
C TYR A 294 33.72 -4.79 -2.30
N GLN A 295 33.86 -4.09 -3.42
CA GLN A 295 33.79 -2.62 -3.46
C GLN A 295 32.42 -2.11 -2.99
N LEU A 296 31.33 -2.78 -3.37
CA LEU A 296 30.00 -2.43 -2.89
C LEU A 296 29.87 -2.66 -1.37
N ILE A 297 30.46 -3.74 -0.83
CA ILE A 297 30.52 -3.95 0.63
C ILE A 297 31.30 -2.81 1.30
N SER A 298 32.43 -2.39 0.73
CA SER A 298 33.20 -1.26 1.26
C SER A 298 32.42 0.03 1.27
N LYS A 299 31.70 0.34 0.18
CA LYS A 299 30.81 1.50 0.11
C LYS A 299 29.71 1.44 1.18
N LEU A 300 29.11 0.27 1.40
CA LEU A 300 28.01 0.10 2.35
C LEU A 300 28.45 0.13 3.81
N THR A 301 29.69 -0.27 4.11
CA THR A 301 30.20 -0.41 5.49
C THR A 301 31.18 0.67 5.90
N GLY A 302 31.72 1.43 4.94
CA GLY A 302 32.81 2.38 5.14
C GLY A 302 34.16 1.71 5.43
N LYS A 303 34.29 0.39 5.27
CA LYS A 303 35.49 -0.38 5.60
C LYS A 303 36.03 -1.13 4.39
N PRO A 304 37.37 -1.22 4.20
CA PRO A 304 37.94 -2.01 3.12
C PRO A 304 37.56 -3.49 3.27
N ALA A 305 36.99 -4.07 2.22
CA ALA A 305 36.46 -5.43 2.20
C ALA A 305 37.06 -6.30 1.07
N VAL A 306 37.90 -5.70 0.21
CA VAL A 306 38.58 -6.39 -0.89
C VAL A 306 39.70 -7.27 -0.32
N PRO A 307 39.69 -8.60 -0.57
CA PRO A 307 40.77 -9.49 -0.14
C PRO A 307 42.08 -9.19 -0.89
N LYS A 308 43.22 -9.25 -0.18
CA LYS A 308 44.55 -9.03 -0.79
C LYS A 308 44.92 -10.10 -1.83
N ASP A 309 44.40 -11.31 -1.64
CA ASP A 309 44.61 -12.49 -2.46
C ASP A 309 43.56 -12.65 -3.58
N LEU A 310 42.74 -11.62 -3.84
CA LEU A 310 41.63 -11.72 -4.81
C LEU A 310 42.12 -12.14 -6.22
N PHE A 311 43.29 -11.66 -6.62
CA PHE A 311 43.94 -11.97 -7.89
C PHE A 311 45.21 -12.83 -7.74
N ALA A 312 45.46 -13.38 -6.55
CA ALA A 312 46.54 -14.35 -6.40
C ALA A 312 46.24 -15.58 -7.26
N VAL A 313 47.27 -16.02 -8.00
CA VAL A 313 47.24 -17.11 -8.99
C VAL A 313 46.91 -18.42 -8.31
#